data_AF-A0A7K4FMT8-F1
#
_entry.id   AF-A0A7K4FMT8-F1
#
_cell.length_a   1.000
_cell.length_b   1.000
_cell.length_c   1.000
_cell.angle_alpha   90.00
_cell.angle_beta   90.00
_cell.angle_gamma   90.00
#
_symmetry.space_group_name_H-M   'P 1'
#
loop_
_entity.id
_entity.type
_entity.pdbx_description
1 polymer ?
#
loop_
_entity_poly.entity_id
_entity_poly.type
_entity_poly.pdbx_seq_one_letter_code
_entity_poly.pdbx_strand_id
1 'polypeptide(L)'
;VTEINAWMNTPNGFNVSEFVTKGVVTNVNPFAPFITASTAAEELHMSGAVYYAGIAMILGYLIYKYLKTTNMSEKMIYRRGINITAVFMILDIIYLGATGSNELSTLMVIEPIKYTALELDLHATIGTSFATMAPEHIFGVLINHKLAYAPSFPYAQSLLAFPLTFGKGSIPGLIPLTTYKGVTDYGVW
;
A
#
# COMPACT_ATOMS: atom_id res chain seq x y z
N VAL A 1 0.78 -7.64 -16.12
CA VAL A 1 0.76 -8.60 -14.96
C VAL A 1 0.13 -7.96 -13.76
N THR A 2 0.55 -6.75 -13.38
CA THR A 2 -0.09 -5.98 -12.30
C THR A 2 -1.60 -5.78 -12.55
N GLU A 3 -2.03 -5.58 -13.80
CA GLU A 3 -3.47 -5.47 -14.15
C GLU A 3 -4.26 -6.74 -13.80
N ILE A 4 -3.62 -7.92 -13.82
CA ILE A 4 -4.28 -9.17 -13.42
C ILE A 4 -4.54 -9.16 -11.91
N ASN A 5 -3.55 -8.72 -11.12
CA ASN A 5 -3.71 -8.55 -9.67
C ASN A 5 -4.79 -7.51 -9.36
N ALA A 6 -4.77 -6.39 -10.08
CA ALA A 6 -5.78 -5.34 -9.95
C ALA A 6 -7.19 -5.83 -10.28
N TRP A 7 -7.33 -6.67 -11.30
CA TRP A 7 -8.59 -7.31 -11.63
C TRP A 7 -9.01 -8.35 -10.59
N MET A 8 -8.09 -9.08 -9.97
CA MET A 8 -8.41 -9.99 -8.87
C MET A 8 -8.93 -9.24 -7.63
N ASN A 9 -8.38 -8.05 -7.35
CA ASN A 9 -8.83 -7.19 -6.24
C ASN A 9 -10.16 -6.49 -6.56
N THR A 10 -10.33 -5.99 -7.79
CA THR A 10 -11.54 -5.27 -8.23
C THR A 10 -12.10 -5.82 -9.54
N PRO A 11 -12.77 -7.00 -9.52
CA PRO A 11 -13.19 -7.68 -10.73
C PRO A 11 -14.21 -6.89 -11.55
N ASN A 12 -14.00 -6.84 -12.86
CA ASN A 12 -14.93 -6.23 -13.82
C ASN A 12 -14.99 -7.03 -15.13
N GLY A 13 -15.80 -6.57 -16.09
CA GLY A 13 -15.76 -7.12 -17.44
C GLY A 13 -16.48 -8.46 -17.64
N PHE A 14 -17.29 -8.92 -16.69
CA PHE A 14 -18.18 -10.06 -16.83
C PHE A 14 -19.49 -9.83 -16.06
N ASN A 15 -20.47 -10.70 -16.26
CA ASN A 15 -21.73 -10.63 -15.51
C ASN A 15 -21.55 -11.08 -14.06
N VAL A 16 -21.27 -10.14 -13.16
CA VAL A 16 -21.08 -10.41 -11.72
C VAL A 16 -22.32 -11.04 -11.08
N SER A 17 -23.52 -10.60 -11.44
CA SER A 17 -24.77 -11.12 -10.88
C SER A 17 -24.97 -12.61 -11.20
N GLU A 18 -24.68 -12.99 -12.45
CA GLU A 18 -24.76 -14.38 -12.88
C GLU A 18 -23.66 -15.25 -12.26
N PHE A 19 -22.45 -14.71 -12.10
CA PHE A 19 -21.36 -15.39 -11.41
C PHE A 19 -21.71 -15.67 -9.95
N VAL A 20 -22.21 -14.69 -9.20
CA VAL A 20 -22.56 -14.86 -7.78
C VAL A 20 -23.71 -15.84 -7.58
N THR A 21 -24.67 -15.92 -8.50
CA THR A 21 -25.85 -16.77 -8.36
C THR A 21 -25.68 -18.18 -8.91
N LYS A 22 -24.91 -18.36 -9.99
CA LYS A 22 -24.78 -19.64 -10.71
C LYS A 22 -23.35 -20.16 -10.82
N GLY A 23 -22.34 -19.37 -10.44
CA GLY A 23 -20.93 -19.72 -10.61
C GLY A 23 -20.44 -19.70 -12.06
N VAL A 24 -21.21 -19.11 -12.99
CA VAL A 24 -20.89 -19.09 -14.43
C VAL A 24 -20.41 -17.70 -14.84
N VAL A 25 -19.28 -17.64 -15.55
CA VAL A 25 -18.74 -16.41 -16.13
C VAL A 25 -19.32 -16.24 -17.53
N THR A 26 -20.10 -15.17 -17.75
CA THR A 26 -20.73 -14.85 -19.04
C THR A 26 -20.46 -13.39 -19.43
N ASN A 27 -20.65 -13.06 -20.72
CA ASN A 27 -20.51 -11.71 -21.29
C ASN A 27 -19.14 -11.07 -21.01
N VAL A 28 -18.07 -11.83 -21.26
CA VAL A 28 -16.70 -11.38 -20.99
C VAL A 28 -16.27 -10.28 -21.97
N ASN A 29 -15.91 -9.12 -21.43
CA ASN A 29 -15.17 -8.09 -22.13
C ASN A 29 -13.67 -8.24 -21.81
N PRO A 30 -12.84 -8.68 -22.77
CA PRO A 30 -11.42 -8.94 -22.52
C PRO A 30 -10.60 -7.67 -22.27
N PHE A 31 -11.13 -6.48 -22.57
CA PHE A 31 -10.42 -5.21 -22.37
C PHE A 31 -10.76 -4.53 -21.05
N ALA A 32 -11.87 -4.89 -20.41
CA ALA A 32 -12.27 -4.29 -19.15
C ALA A 32 -11.25 -4.52 -18.01
N PRO A 33 -10.57 -5.68 -17.90
CA PRO A 33 -9.56 -5.92 -16.86
C PRO A 33 -8.36 -4.96 -16.86
N PHE A 34 -8.10 -4.24 -17.96
CA PHE A 34 -7.02 -3.23 -18.01
C PHE A 34 -7.38 -1.91 -17.33
N ILE A 35 -8.65 -1.70 -16.97
CA ILE A 35 -9.13 -0.46 -16.37
C ILE A 35 -10.08 -0.82 -15.23
N THR A 36 -9.52 -1.32 -14.13
CA THR A 36 -10.24 -1.56 -12.88
C THR A 36 -10.09 -0.37 -11.93
N ALA A 37 -10.88 -0.36 -10.85
CA ALA A 37 -10.80 0.70 -9.85
C ALA A 37 -9.43 0.75 -9.13
N SER A 38 -8.73 -0.38 -9.04
CA SER A 38 -7.40 -0.47 -8.39
C SER A 38 -6.23 -0.37 -9.35
N THR A 39 -6.44 -0.53 -10.68
CA THR A 39 -5.34 -0.68 -11.66
C THR A 39 -4.33 0.46 -11.57
N ALA A 40 -4.78 1.73 -11.63
CA ALA A 40 -3.87 2.86 -11.67
C ALA A 40 -3.02 3.00 -10.40
N ALA A 41 -3.63 2.76 -9.23
CA ALA A 41 -2.94 2.91 -7.97
C ALA A 41 -1.90 1.79 -7.78
N GLU A 42 -2.27 0.54 -8.09
CA GLU A 42 -1.37 -0.62 -8.02
C GLU A 42 -0.19 -0.49 -9.00
N GLU A 43 -0.45 -0.07 -10.25
CA GLU A 43 0.61 0.09 -11.26
C GLU A 43 1.61 1.19 -10.91
N LEU A 44 1.13 2.34 -10.44
CA LEU A 44 1.99 3.46 -10.05
C LEU A 44 2.88 3.05 -8.86
N HIS A 45 2.32 2.38 -7.86
CA HIS A 45 3.12 1.94 -6.71
C HIS A 45 4.11 0.83 -7.09
N MET A 46 3.66 -0.20 -7.82
CA MET A 46 4.50 -1.34 -8.20
C MET A 46 5.63 -0.94 -9.15
N SER A 47 5.38 -0.07 -10.12
CA SER A 47 6.43 0.43 -11.01
C SER A 47 7.51 1.17 -10.22
N GLY A 48 7.12 2.05 -9.29
CA GLY A 48 8.04 2.72 -8.38
C GLY A 48 8.86 1.77 -7.53
N ALA A 49 8.22 0.74 -6.96
CA ALA A 49 8.89 -0.25 -6.11
C ALA A 49 9.96 -1.02 -6.88
N VAL A 50 9.67 -1.41 -8.13
CA VAL A 50 10.62 -2.13 -9.00
C VAL A 50 11.81 -1.25 -9.38
N TYR A 51 11.58 0.01 -9.75
CA TYR A 51 12.67 0.95 -10.05
C TYR A 51 13.56 1.19 -8.83
N TYR A 52 12.95 1.46 -7.68
CA TYR A 52 13.68 1.66 -6.43
C TYR A 52 14.52 0.45 -6.06
N ALA A 53 13.96 -0.77 -6.13
CA ALA A 53 14.69 -2.00 -5.84
C ALA A 53 15.89 -2.17 -6.79
N GLY A 54 15.70 -1.91 -8.09
CA GLY A 54 16.77 -1.96 -9.08
C GLY A 54 17.91 -0.98 -8.77
N ILE A 55 17.58 0.28 -8.52
CA ILE A 55 18.56 1.33 -8.20
C ILE A 55 19.26 1.06 -6.87
N ALA A 56 18.54 0.61 -5.85
CA ALA A 56 19.10 0.23 -4.56
C ALA A 56 20.12 -0.92 -4.69
N MET A 57 19.83 -1.94 -5.51
CA MET A 57 20.78 -3.02 -5.79
C MET A 57 22.05 -2.51 -6.47
N ILE A 58 21.91 -1.64 -7.49
CA ILE A 58 23.06 -1.06 -8.20
C ILE A 58 23.89 -0.21 -7.22
N LEU A 59 23.23 0.65 -6.43
CA LEU A 59 23.91 1.47 -5.42
C LEU A 59 24.67 0.58 -4.41
N GLY A 60 24.04 -0.48 -3.91
CA GLY A 60 24.67 -1.44 -3.01
C GLY A 60 25.93 -2.08 -3.61
N TYR A 61 25.87 -2.49 -4.88
CA TYR A 61 27.01 -3.01 -5.62
C TYR A 61 28.14 -1.97 -5.76
N LEU A 62 27.81 -0.73 -6.12
CA LEU A 62 28.79 0.35 -6.29
C LEU A 62 29.46 0.71 -4.96
N ILE A 63 28.71 0.77 -3.85
CA ILE A 63 29.25 0.97 -2.50
C ILE A 63 30.21 -0.18 -2.15
N TYR A 64 29.78 -1.43 -2.36
CA TYR A 64 30.62 -2.59 -2.10
C TYR A 64 31.95 -2.52 -2.87
N LYS A 65 31.90 -2.24 -4.18
CA LYS A 65 33.10 -2.10 -5.02
C LYS A 65 33.97 -0.92 -4.58
N TYR A 66 33.38 0.23 -4.25
CA TYR A 66 34.11 1.39 -3.73
C TYR A 66 34.89 1.07 -2.44
N LEU A 67 34.30 0.28 -1.53
CA LEU A 67 34.93 -0.12 -0.26
C LEU A 67 36.06 -1.14 -0.46
N LYS A 68 35.94 -2.05 -1.44
CA LYS A 68 36.94 -3.10 -1.72
C LYS A 68 38.09 -2.64 -2.61
N THR A 69 37.91 -1.55 -3.36
CA THR A 69 38.90 -1.09 -4.34
C THR A 69 39.99 -0.25 -3.69
N THR A 70 41.25 -0.63 -3.94
CA THR A 70 42.44 0.10 -3.47
C THR A 70 42.96 1.08 -4.52
N ASN A 71 42.69 0.85 -5.81
CA ASN A 71 43.06 1.74 -6.90
C ASN A 71 42.23 3.04 -6.85
N MET A 72 42.90 4.19 -6.70
CA MET A 72 42.23 5.48 -6.56
C MET A 72 41.46 5.92 -7.80
N SER A 73 41.95 5.62 -9.01
CA SER A 73 41.28 5.98 -10.26
C SER A 73 39.97 5.22 -10.43
N GLU A 74 39.98 3.91 -10.15
CA GLU A 74 38.77 3.07 -10.18
C GLU A 74 37.78 3.46 -9.07
N LYS A 75 38.30 3.79 -7.89
CA LYS A 75 37.50 4.29 -6.76
C LYS A 75 36.77 5.60 -7.10
N MET A 76 37.36 6.47 -7.90
CA MET A 76 36.71 7.69 -8.39
C MET A 76 35.49 7.38 -9.29
N ILE A 77 35.59 6.34 -10.12
CA ILE A 77 34.48 5.91 -10.99
C ILE A 77 33.31 5.41 -10.12
N TYR A 78 33.56 4.53 -9.15
CA TYR A 78 32.51 4.05 -8.26
C TYR A 78 31.87 5.18 -7.45
N ARG A 79 32.66 6.15 -6.97
CA ARG A 79 32.12 7.32 -6.26
C ARG A 79 31.16 8.14 -7.11
N ARG A 80 31.47 8.35 -8.39
CA ARG A 80 30.57 9.05 -9.32
C ARG A 80 29.29 8.25 -9.55
N GLY A 81 29.42 6.94 -9.74
CA GLY A 81 28.28 6.03 -9.84
C GLY A 81 27.37 6.13 -8.61
N ILE A 82 27.94 6.02 -7.40
CA ILE A 82 27.22 6.16 -6.12
C ILE A 82 26.43 7.46 -6.08
N ASN A 83 27.06 8.59 -6.38
CA ASN A 83 26.40 9.89 -6.35
C ASN A 83 25.20 9.95 -7.30
N ILE A 84 25.33 9.42 -8.52
CA ILE A 84 24.24 9.39 -9.50
C ILE A 84 23.10 8.50 -8.99
N THR A 85 23.41 7.28 -8.58
CA THR A 85 22.39 6.33 -8.10
C THR A 85 21.71 6.80 -6.81
N ALA A 86 22.44 7.49 -5.92
CA ALA A 86 21.87 8.04 -4.69
C ALA A 86 20.85 9.15 -4.98
N VAL A 87 21.10 10.00 -5.98
CA VAL A 87 20.12 11.03 -6.41
C VAL A 87 18.84 10.36 -6.90
N PHE A 88 18.94 9.36 -7.78
CA PHE A 88 17.76 8.63 -8.25
C PHE A 88 17.04 7.90 -7.12
N MET A 89 17.77 7.29 -6.19
CA MET A 89 17.18 6.62 -5.03
C MET A 89 16.37 7.58 -4.14
N ILE A 90 16.83 8.83 -3.97
CA ILE A 90 16.08 9.86 -3.24
C ILE A 90 14.79 10.25 -4.00
N LEU A 91 14.86 10.41 -5.32
CA LEU A 91 13.67 10.72 -6.12
C LEU A 91 12.66 9.58 -6.07
N ASP A 92 13.14 8.34 -6.18
CA ASP A 92 12.32 7.14 -6.12
C ASP A 92 11.65 6.97 -4.75
N ILE A 93 12.33 7.29 -3.64
CA ILE A 93 11.72 7.17 -2.30
C ILE A 93 10.56 8.15 -2.12
N ILE A 94 10.66 9.36 -2.70
CA ILE A 94 9.59 10.36 -2.68
C ILE A 94 8.42 9.87 -3.54
N TYR A 95 8.72 9.39 -4.75
CA TYR A 95 7.72 8.83 -5.65
C TYR A 95 6.99 7.63 -5.01
N LEU A 96 7.73 6.69 -4.43
CA LEU A 96 7.20 5.50 -3.80
C LEU A 96 6.35 5.81 -2.56
N GLY A 97 6.77 6.79 -1.74
CA GLY A 97 5.97 7.25 -0.61
C GLY A 97 4.66 7.89 -1.04
N ALA A 98 4.68 8.72 -2.09
CA ALA A 98 3.48 9.36 -2.62
C ALA A 98 2.50 8.36 -3.24
N THR A 99 3.00 7.42 -4.06
CA THR A 99 2.16 6.40 -4.69
C THR A 99 1.64 5.38 -3.67
N GLY A 100 2.43 5.06 -2.63
CA GLY A 100 1.98 4.18 -1.53
C GLY A 100 0.87 4.79 -0.68
N SER A 101 0.96 6.08 -0.35
CA SER A 101 -0.12 6.80 0.33
C SER A 101 -1.40 6.85 -0.51
N ASN A 102 -1.28 7.04 -1.83
CA ASN A 102 -2.41 6.97 -2.75
C ASN A 102 -3.00 5.55 -2.85
N GLU A 103 -2.16 4.51 -2.87
CA GLU A 103 -2.59 3.11 -2.88
C GLU A 103 -3.37 2.77 -1.62
N LEU A 104 -2.85 3.10 -0.43
CA LEU A 104 -3.58 2.88 0.84
C LEU A 104 -4.90 3.65 0.89
N SER A 105 -4.92 4.90 0.42
CA SER A 105 -6.16 5.71 0.37
C SER A 105 -7.18 5.10 -0.60
N THR A 106 -6.72 4.54 -1.71
CA THR A 106 -7.57 3.82 -2.67
C THR A 106 -8.12 2.55 -2.03
N LEU A 107 -7.25 1.74 -1.42
CA LEU A 107 -7.55 0.49 -0.74
C LEU A 107 -8.62 0.67 0.35
N MET A 108 -8.57 1.78 1.08
CA MET A 108 -9.58 2.16 2.08
C MET A 108 -11.00 2.20 1.50
N VAL A 109 -11.15 2.57 0.22
CA VAL A 109 -12.45 2.69 -0.45
C VAL A 109 -12.85 1.39 -1.12
N ILE A 110 -11.92 0.73 -1.82
CA ILE A 110 -12.22 -0.44 -2.66
C ILE A 110 -12.18 -1.77 -1.88
N GLU A 111 -11.29 -1.89 -0.89
CA GLU A 111 -11.05 -3.11 -0.11
C GLU A 111 -10.76 -2.75 1.37
N PRO A 112 -11.73 -2.13 2.06
CA PRO A 112 -11.52 -1.56 3.41
C PRO A 112 -11.07 -2.59 4.44
N ILE A 113 -11.36 -3.88 4.23
CA ILE A 113 -10.90 -4.95 5.11
C ILE A 113 -9.38 -5.12 5.08
N LYS A 114 -8.75 -4.99 3.90
CA LYS A 114 -7.28 -5.05 3.78
C LYS A 114 -6.64 -3.83 4.42
N TYR A 115 -7.19 -2.64 4.15
CA TYR A 115 -6.72 -1.39 4.75
C TYR A 115 -6.74 -1.47 6.29
N THR A 116 -7.90 -1.79 6.87
CA THR A 116 -8.06 -1.84 8.35
C THR A 116 -7.24 -2.95 9.00
N ALA A 117 -6.99 -4.05 8.29
CA ALA A 117 -6.08 -5.09 8.75
C ALA A 117 -4.62 -4.63 8.74
N LEU A 118 -4.17 -3.91 7.70
CA LEU A 118 -2.81 -3.37 7.62
C LEU A 118 -2.55 -2.32 8.71
N GLU A 119 -3.52 -1.43 8.92
CA GLU A 119 -3.43 -0.33 9.89
C GLU A 119 -3.80 -0.75 11.32
N LEU A 120 -4.27 -1.98 11.53
CA LEU A 120 -4.73 -2.51 12.83
C LEU A 120 -5.90 -1.71 13.43
N ASP A 121 -6.74 -1.12 12.57
CA ASP A 121 -7.93 -0.37 12.94
C ASP A 121 -9.08 -1.29 13.36
N LEU A 122 -9.13 -1.67 14.63
CA LEU A 122 -10.21 -2.51 15.14
C LEU A 122 -11.59 -1.83 15.04
N HIS A 123 -11.63 -0.51 15.26
CA HIS A 123 -12.87 0.27 15.32
C HIS A 123 -12.85 1.42 14.32
N ALA A 124 -14.02 1.71 13.75
CA ALA A 124 -14.16 2.83 12.84
C ALA A 124 -13.94 4.16 13.58
N THR A 125 -13.29 5.09 12.90
CA THR A 125 -12.95 6.40 13.46
C THR A 125 -13.45 7.49 12.53
N ILE A 126 -14.11 8.51 13.09
CA ILE A 126 -14.62 9.66 12.33
C ILE A 126 -13.79 10.89 12.72
N GLY A 127 -12.83 11.23 11.87
CA GLY A 127 -11.97 12.39 12.00
C GLY A 127 -12.73 13.69 11.72
N THR A 128 -13.39 14.23 12.74
CA THR A 128 -14.05 15.56 12.69
C THR A 128 -13.18 16.67 13.29
N SER A 129 -12.21 16.30 14.13
CA SER A 129 -11.27 17.18 14.82
C SER A 129 -9.96 16.44 15.05
N PHE A 130 -8.88 17.16 15.39
CA PHE A 130 -7.62 16.50 15.74
C PHE A 130 -7.82 15.41 16.81
N ALA A 131 -8.59 15.68 17.86
CA ALA A 131 -8.86 14.71 18.93
C ALA A 131 -9.59 13.42 18.48
N THR A 132 -10.20 13.42 17.29
CA THR A 132 -10.96 12.29 16.74
C THR A 132 -10.32 11.69 15.48
N MET A 133 -9.12 12.13 15.10
CA MET A 133 -8.36 11.56 13.99
C MET A 133 -7.63 10.28 14.41
N ALA A 134 -7.63 9.29 13.53
CA ALA A 134 -6.98 8.01 13.77
C ALA A 134 -5.44 8.15 13.76
N PRO A 135 -4.75 7.40 14.64
CA PRO A 135 -3.30 7.38 14.72
C PRO A 135 -2.67 6.41 13.70
N GLU A 136 -1.45 6.68 13.27
CA GLU A 136 -0.66 5.69 12.49
C GLU A 136 0.07 4.75 13.44
N HIS A 137 -0.02 3.45 13.22
CA HIS A 137 0.73 2.45 13.97
C HIS A 137 1.99 2.04 13.20
N ILE A 138 3.18 2.28 13.77
CA ILE A 138 4.47 1.93 13.12
C ILE A 138 4.69 0.41 13.14
N PHE A 139 4.22 -0.21 14.21
CA PHE A 139 4.25 -1.64 14.47
C PHE A 139 3.03 -1.99 15.31
N GLY A 140 2.79 -3.28 15.51
CA GLY A 140 1.78 -3.75 16.44
C GLY A 140 1.48 -5.21 16.19
N VAL A 141 0.82 -5.82 17.17
CA VAL A 141 0.27 -7.17 17.03
C VAL A 141 -1.04 -7.24 17.80
N LEU A 142 -1.99 -7.99 17.26
CA LEU A 142 -3.23 -8.30 17.96
C LEU A 142 -3.03 -9.55 18.81
N ILE A 143 -3.19 -9.41 20.13
CA ILE A 143 -3.17 -10.53 21.08
C ILE A 143 -4.52 -10.57 21.78
N ASN A 144 -5.26 -11.67 21.62
CA ASN A 144 -6.60 -11.83 22.18
C ASN A 144 -7.55 -10.66 21.84
N HIS A 145 -7.54 -10.23 20.57
CA HIS A 145 -8.36 -9.10 20.06
C HIS A 145 -8.02 -7.73 20.68
N LYS A 146 -6.84 -7.59 21.28
CA LYS A 146 -6.33 -6.30 21.78
C LYS A 146 -5.02 -5.96 21.09
N LEU A 147 -4.91 -4.71 20.67
CA LEU A 147 -3.69 -4.17 20.11
C LEU A 147 -2.61 -4.07 21.20
N ALA A 148 -1.49 -4.74 20.97
CA ALA A 148 -0.32 -4.76 21.84
C ALA A 148 0.92 -4.30 21.07
N TYR A 149 1.88 -3.72 21.80
CA TYR A 149 3.17 -3.27 21.26
C TYR A 149 3.08 -2.33 20.04
N ALA A 150 2.07 -1.46 20.03
CA ALA A 150 1.80 -0.60 18.90
C ALA A 150 2.17 0.87 19.17
N PRO A 151 3.45 1.26 19.01
CA PRO A 151 3.81 2.67 19.06
C PRO A 151 3.08 3.40 17.94
N SER A 152 2.42 4.50 18.30
CA SER A 152 1.52 5.20 17.40
C SER A 152 1.86 6.67 17.29
N PHE A 153 1.80 7.22 16.07
CA PHE A 153 1.86 8.65 15.84
C PHE A 153 0.44 9.23 15.76
N PRO A 154 0.07 10.15 16.68
CA PRO A 154 -1.26 10.75 16.65
C PRO A 154 -1.54 11.43 15.31
N TYR A 155 -2.74 11.19 14.77
CA TYR A 155 -3.32 11.87 13.59
C TYR A 155 -2.65 11.58 12.25
N ALA A 156 -1.48 10.91 12.24
CA ALA A 156 -0.69 10.70 11.04
C ALA A 156 -1.46 9.90 9.98
N GLN A 157 -2.11 8.82 10.37
CA GLN A 157 -2.90 7.98 9.46
C GLN A 157 -4.02 8.78 8.79
N SER A 158 -4.80 9.54 9.58
CA SER A 158 -5.86 10.39 9.01
C SER A 158 -5.30 11.40 8.02
N LEU A 159 -4.17 12.04 8.33
CA LEU A 159 -3.53 12.99 7.43
C LEU A 159 -3.06 12.34 6.12
N LEU A 160 -2.52 11.12 6.18
CA LEU A 160 -2.07 10.35 5.01
C LEU A 160 -3.24 9.83 4.18
N ALA A 161 -4.33 9.44 4.84
CA ALA A 161 -5.58 8.96 4.24
C ALA A 161 -6.37 10.09 3.56
N PHE A 162 -6.37 11.29 4.17
CA PHE A 162 -7.13 12.45 3.68
C PHE A 162 -6.28 13.73 3.65
N PRO A 163 -5.24 13.78 2.79
CA PRO A 163 -4.30 14.91 2.76
C PRO A 163 -4.98 16.22 2.36
N LEU A 164 -5.97 16.16 1.45
CA LEU A 164 -6.67 17.34 0.92
C LEU A 164 -7.67 17.96 1.91
N THR A 165 -8.16 17.17 2.87
CA THR A 165 -9.10 17.64 3.91
C THR A 165 -8.41 17.81 5.27
N PHE A 166 -7.07 17.76 5.30
CA PHE A 166 -6.26 17.81 6.51
C PHE A 166 -6.69 16.78 7.55
N GLY A 167 -6.87 15.53 7.10
CA GLY A 167 -7.24 14.41 7.95
C GLY A 167 -8.71 14.28 8.30
N LYS A 168 -9.58 15.12 7.71
CA LYS A 168 -11.02 15.02 7.96
C LYS A 168 -11.65 13.97 7.05
N GLY A 169 -12.07 12.86 7.64
CA GLY A 169 -12.67 11.75 6.93
C GLY A 169 -13.11 10.64 7.87
N SER A 170 -13.68 9.58 7.31
CA SER A 170 -14.06 8.38 8.06
C SER A 170 -13.09 7.26 7.70
N ILE A 171 -12.44 6.72 8.71
CA ILE A 171 -11.61 5.52 8.59
C ILE A 171 -12.47 4.32 8.99
N PRO A 172 -12.61 3.30 8.12
CA PRO A 172 -13.36 2.10 8.46
C PRO A 172 -12.73 1.34 9.64
N GLY A 173 -13.48 0.45 10.27
CA GLY A 173 -12.97 -0.45 11.31
C GLY A 173 -13.10 -1.91 10.88
N LEU A 174 -12.19 -2.75 11.37
CA LEU A 174 -12.12 -4.17 11.02
C LEU A 174 -13.31 -4.97 11.57
N ILE A 175 -13.78 -4.66 12.79
CA ILE A 175 -14.85 -5.43 13.45
C ILE A 175 -16.19 -5.36 12.68
N PRO A 176 -16.67 -4.17 12.26
CA PRO A 176 -17.86 -4.09 11.41
C PRO A 176 -17.73 -4.85 10.08
N LEU A 177 -16.52 -4.92 9.51
CA LEU A 177 -16.29 -5.51 8.18
C LEU A 177 -16.16 -7.04 8.20
N THR A 178 -15.76 -7.61 9.33
CA THR A 178 -15.62 -9.06 9.53
C THR A 178 -16.86 -9.70 10.15
N THR A 179 -17.88 -8.91 10.48
CA THR A 179 -19.12 -9.41 11.07
C THR A 179 -20.17 -9.68 9.98
N TYR A 180 -20.34 -10.96 9.62
CA TYR A 180 -21.38 -11.40 8.69
C TYR A 180 -22.45 -12.21 9.45
N LYS A 181 -23.71 -11.75 9.39
CA LYS A 181 -24.86 -12.37 10.12
C LYS A 181 -24.62 -12.56 11.63
N GLY A 182 -23.92 -11.62 12.26
CA GLY A 182 -23.65 -11.65 13.71
C GLY A 182 -22.54 -12.61 14.14
N VAL A 183 -21.82 -13.22 13.20
CA VAL A 183 -20.59 -13.98 13.45
C VAL A 183 -19.43 -13.11 12.99
N THR A 184 -18.54 -12.76 13.92
CA THR A 184 -17.30 -12.04 13.58
C THR A 184 -16.22 -13.05 13.27
N ASP A 185 -15.81 -13.12 12.01
CA ASP A 185 -14.75 -14.01 11.57
C ASP A 185 -13.39 -13.34 11.77
N TYR A 186 -12.82 -13.54 12.97
CA TYR A 186 -11.42 -13.23 13.24
C TYR A 186 -10.49 -14.38 12.85
N GLY A 187 -11.04 -15.45 12.26
CA GLY A 187 -10.32 -16.64 11.87
C GLY A 187 -9.86 -16.56 10.43
N VAL A 188 -8.60 -16.94 10.20
CA VAL A 188 -7.96 -17.11 8.91
C VAL A 188 -7.42 -15.82 8.27
N TRP A 189 -6.39 -15.27 8.90
CA TRP A 189 -5.18 -14.80 8.19
C TRP A 189 -3.95 -15.24 8.97
#